data_AF-A0A368GDB4-F1
#
_entry.id   AF-A0A368GDB4-F1
#
_cell.length_a   1.000
_cell.length_b   1.000
_cell.length_c   1.000
_cell.angle_alpha   90.00
_cell.angle_beta   90.00
_cell.angle_gamma   90.00
#
_symmetry.space_group_name_H-M   'P 1'
#
loop_
_entity.id
_entity.type
_entity.pdbx_description
1 polymer ?
#
loop_
_entity_poly.entity_id
_entity_poly.type
_entity_poly.pdbx_seq_one_letter_code
_entity_poly.pdbx_strand_id
1 'polypeptide(L)' 'MTMGVVGRVATTRTMMNVRDVQRCPFFYAGVDQLTGFHTRNILCFPIIDNSGSLESDSLFIALM' A
#
# COMPACT_ATOMS: atom_id res chain seq x y z
N MET A 1 5.29 6.57 -10.75
CA MET A 1 4.18 6.88 -9.82
C MET A 1 4.51 6.29 -8.46
N THR A 2 4.92 7.10 -7.48
CA THR A 2 5.41 6.63 -6.17
C THR A 2 4.63 7.27 -5.01
N MET A 3 3.30 7.35 -5.13
CA MET A 3 2.45 7.92 -4.10
C MET A 3 1.74 6.84 -3.29
N GLY A 4 1.49 7.14 -2.02
CA GLY A 4 0.74 6.28 -1.13
C GLY A 4 1.57 5.20 -0.41
N VAL A 5 0.91 4.47 0.47
CA VAL A 5 1.46 3.27 1.16
C VAL A 5 1.97 2.25 0.14
N VAL A 6 1.22 2.02 -0.94
CA VAL A 6 1.60 1.10 -2.03
C VAL A 6 2.90 1.54 -2.71
N GLY A 7 3.00 2.80 -3.12
CA GLY A 7 4.22 3.33 -3.77
C GLY A 7 5.47 3.22 -2.88
N ARG A 8 5.30 3.41 -1.57
CA ARG A 8 6.37 3.22 -0.57
C ARG A 8 6.82 1.76 -0.48
N VAL A 9 5.89 0.82 -0.36
CA VAL A 9 6.20 -0.62 -0.30
C VAL A 9 6.83 -1.10 -1.61
N ALA A 10 6.33 -0.65 -2.76
CA ALA A 10 6.90 -0.92 -4.07
C ALA A 10 8.36 -0.43 -4.18
N THR A 11 8.65 0.78 -3.70
CA THR A 11 10.01 1.35 -3.79
C THR A 11 10.97 0.70 -2.79
N THR A 12 10.51 0.45 -1.57
CA THR A 12 11.36 -0.07 -0.48
C THR A 12 11.46 -1.59 -0.43
N ARG A 13 10.59 -2.31 -1.16
CA ARG A 13 10.47 -3.79 -1.11
C ARG A 13 10.30 -4.33 0.32
N THR A 14 9.74 -3.50 1.20
CA THR A 14 9.56 -3.82 2.61
C THR A 14 8.09 -3.69 2.96
N MET A 15 7.57 -4.65 3.72
CA MET A 15 6.19 -4.59 4.20
C MET A 15 5.92 -3.33 5.03
N MET A 16 4.68 -2.85 5.01
CA MET A 16 4.24 -1.75 5.85
C MET A 16 2.95 -2.11 6.57
N ASN A 17 3.03 -2.12 7.90
CA ASN A 17 1.88 -2.29 8.79
C ASN A 17 1.47 -0.92 9.36
N VAL A 18 0.42 -0.35 8.81
CA VAL A 18 -0.19 0.90 9.25
C VAL A 18 -1.37 0.58 10.16
N ARG A 19 -1.19 0.77 11.46
CA ARG A 19 -2.27 0.49 12.44
C ARG A 19 -3.33 1.58 12.53
N ASP A 20 -2.97 2.80 12.16
CA ASP A 20 -3.84 3.97 12.14
C ASP A 20 -3.47 4.84 10.94
N VAL A 21 -4.37 4.91 9.96
CA VAL A 21 -4.14 5.67 8.73
C VAL A 21 -4.08 7.18 8.95
N GLN A 22 -4.72 7.70 10.02
CA GLN A 22 -4.70 9.14 10.32
C GLN A 22 -3.29 9.60 10.74
N ARG A 23 -2.49 8.68 11.27
CA ARG A 23 -1.08 8.91 11.65
C ARG A 23 -0.11 8.57 10.53
N CYS A 24 -0.60 8.08 9.39
CA CYS A 24 0.23 7.67 8.28
C CYS A 24 0.32 8.79 7.24
N PRO A 25 1.48 9.46 7.07
CA PRO A 25 1.62 10.54 6.10
C PRO A 25 1.56 10.05 4.64
N PHE A 26 1.58 8.74 4.41
CA PHE A 26 1.45 8.13 3.09
C PHE A 26 0.04 7.63 2.81
N PHE A 27 -0.93 7.87 3.69
CA PHE A 27 -2.31 7.53 3.41
C PHE A 27 -2.96 8.56 2.48
N TYR A 28 -3.69 8.08 1.47
CA TYR A 28 -4.45 8.92 0.56
C TYR A 28 -5.94 8.62 0.69
N ALA A 29 -6.67 9.50 1.38
CA ALA A 29 -8.09 9.35 1.67
C ALA A 29 -9.00 9.52 0.44
N GLY A 30 -8.47 9.90 -0.73
CA GLY A 30 -9.28 10.00 -1.95
C GLY A 30 -9.86 8.65 -2.39
N VAL A 31 -9.21 7.53 -2.08
CA VAL A 31 -9.74 6.18 -2.37
C VAL A 31 -10.98 5.90 -1.52
N ASP A 32 -10.92 6.21 -0.23
CA ASP A 32 -12.05 6.10 0.69
C ASP A 32 -13.25 6.93 0.22
N GLN A 33 -13.00 8.17 -0.24
CA GLN A 33 -14.05 9.05 -0.77
C GLN A 33 -14.70 8.49 -2.05
N LEU A 34 -13.92 7.87 -2.93
CA LEU A 34 -14.42 7.31 -4.19
C LEU A 34 -15.18 5.99 -3.98
N THR A 35 -14.80 5.20 -2.99
CA THR A 35 -15.35 3.86 -2.74
C THR A 35 -16.41 3.83 -1.65
N GLY A 36 -16.47 4.87 -0.80
CA GLY A 36 -17.30 4.90 0.40
C GLY A 36 -16.75 4.07 1.56
N PHE A 37 -15.54 3.50 1.44
CA PHE A 37 -14.90 2.80 2.54
C PHE A 37 -14.29 3.77 3.55
N HIS A 38 -14.23 3.34 4.81
CA HIS A 38 -13.48 4.01 5.86
C HIS A 38 -12.36 3.11 6.34
N THR A 39 -11.19 3.31 5.75
CA THR A 39 -9.99 2.57 6.05
C THR A 39 -9.45 3.03 7.41
N ARG A 40 -9.22 2.08 8.33
CA ARG A 40 -8.64 2.40 9.66
C ARG A 40 -7.20 1.92 9.78
N ASN A 41 -6.92 0.75 9.23
CA ASN A 41 -5.61 0.13 9.20
C ASN A 41 -5.31 -0.30 7.76
N ILE A 42 -4.02 -0.41 7.45
CA ILE A 42 -3.55 -0.90 6.16
C ILE A 42 -2.39 -1.84 6.44
N LEU A 43 -2.48 -3.05 5.92
CA LEU A 43 -1.35 -3.95 5.87
C LEU A 43 -0.99 -4.20 4.41
N CYS A 44 0.22 -3.79 4.01
CA CYS A 44 0.69 -3.86 2.63
C CYS A 44 2.01 -4.63 2.56
N PHE A 45 2.07 -5.59 1.63
CA PHE A 45 3.26 -6.41 1.38
C PHE A 45 3.65 -6.35 -0.10
N PRO A 46 4.96 -6.33 -0.39
CA PRO A 46 5.41 -6.50 -1.77
C PRO A 46 5.31 -7.99 -2.15
N ILE A 47 4.78 -8.27 -3.34
CA ILE A 47 4.93 -9.58 -3.98
C ILE A 47 6.08 -9.47 -4.95
N ILE A 48 7.12 -10.27 -4.74
CA ILE A 48 8.34 -10.25 -5.53
C ILE A 48 8.46 -11.62 -6.18
N ASP A 49 8.66 -11.64 -7.49
CA ASP A 49 8.91 -12.88 -8.22
C ASP A 49 10.32 -13.44 -7.88
N ASN A 50 10.56 -14.73 -8.19
CA ASN A 50 11.84 -15.40 -8.00
C ASN A 50 13.01 -14.70 -8.72
N SER A 51 12.73 -13.90 -9.75
CA SER A 51 13.73 -13.06 -10.42
C SER A 51 14.17 -11.83 -9.61
N GLY A 52 13.55 -11.55 -8.45
CA GLY A 52 13.79 -10.33 -7.67
C GLY A 52 13.22 -9.06 -8.31
N SER A 53 12.47 -9.21 -9.40
CA SER A 53 11.76 -8.14 -10.09
C SER A 53 10.39 -7.93 -9.44
N LEU A 54 10.05 -6.67 -9.21
CA LEU A 54 8.68 -6.26 -8.99
C LEU A 54 8.10 -6.03 -10.38
N GLU A 55 7.22 -6.90 -10.87
CA GLU A 55 6.43 -6.54 -12.03
C GLU A 55 5.47 -5.42 -11.58
N SER A 56 5.28 -4.40 -12.41
CA SER A 56 4.43 -3.24 -12.10
C SER A 56 2.99 -3.61 -11.73
N ASP A 57 2.58 -4.83 -12.09
CA ASP A 57 1.27 -5.41 -11.86
C ASP A 57 1.27 -6.47 -10.73
N SER A 58 2.41 -6.69 -10.05
CA SER A 58 2.52 -7.62 -8.93
C SER A 58 1.61 -7.17 -7.79
N LEU A 59 0.52 -7.94 -7.64
CA LEU A 59 -0.63 -7.75 -6.76
C LEU A 59 -0.24 -7.27 -5.34
N PHE A 60 -0.48 -6.00 -5.01
CA PHE A 60 -0.42 -5.57 -3.62
C PHE A 60 -1.68 -6.04 -2.90
N ILE A 61 -1.54 -6.88 -1.88
CA ILE A 61 -2.64 -7.12 -0.94
C ILE A 61 -2.58 -5.97 0.07
N ALA A 62 -3.49 -5.02 -0.06
CA ALA A 62 -3.83 -4.06 0.98
C ALA A 62 -5.08 -4.59 1.69
N LEU A 63 -4.91 -5.19 2.87
CA LEU A 63 -6.05 -5.44 3.76
C LEU A 63 -6.37 -4.12 4.47
N MET A 64 -7.60 -3.64 4.29
CA MET A 64 -8.17 -2.39 4.82
C MET A 64 -9.28 -2.69 5.83
#